data_AF-A0A316KMQ4-F1
#
_entry.id   AF-A0A316KMQ4-F1
#
_cell.length_a   1.000
_cell.length_b   1.000
_cell.length_c   1.000
_cell.angle_alpha   90.00
_cell.angle_beta   90.00
_cell.angle_gamma   90.00
#
_symmetry.space_group_name_H-M   'P 1'
#
loop_
_entity.id
_entity.type
_entity.pdbx_description
1 polymer ?
#
loop_
_entity_poly.entity_id
_entity_poly.type
_entity_poly.pdbx_seq_one_letter_code
_entity_poly.pdbx_strand_id
1 'polypeptide(L)'
;MKRRRLLTLAAAFACAPDLTRADTWSGQALGAEVSVTLHGPREMTQKALADVPRLLVNFEEAFSLFRPTSDLSRLNMMGRLRGPNALMRTLMTRADEAHRLSGGLFDPTIQPLWEALAKGRDTAPARAALGWDRVRFSNRMIELQSGQALTFNGIAQGFATDVMRLLLRKHGAETALVNIGEQAAMGGPFTLGLEDPTHGHLGTRELRDRAIATSSPDATRLGDRAHILGPHGETPLWSTVSIEAPSATMADALSTAAVFMDRPALDRLKVAAGLHRITLVDPDGNLQTV
;
A
#
# COMPACT_ATOMS: atom_id res chain seq x y z
N MET A 1 24.63 -4.09 -13.19
CA MET A 1 23.94 -3.05 -12.39
C MET A 1 23.27 -2.07 -13.35
N LYS A 2 22.01 -2.30 -13.73
CA LYS A 2 21.28 -1.40 -14.63
C LYS A 2 20.82 -0.20 -13.83
N ARG A 3 21.31 0.99 -14.20
CA ARG A 3 20.90 2.29 -13.64
C ARG A 3 19.40 2.46 -13.88
N ARG A 4 18.61 2.47 -12.80
CA ARG A 4 17.19 2.85 -12.85
C ARG A 4 17.12 4.33 -13.23
N ARG A 5 16.36 4.62 -14.28
CA ARG A 5 16.15 5.98 -14.79
C ARG A 5 15.31 6.74 -13.76
N LEU A 6 15.81 7.91 -13.33
CA LEU A 6 15.03 8.90 -12.59
C LEU A 6 13.81 9.29 -13.45
N LEU A 7 12.61 9.09 -12.93
CA LEU A 7 11.38 9.69 -13.44
C LEU A 7 10.91 10.68 -12.38
N THR A 8 11.49 11.88 -12.41
CA THR A 8 11.00 13.02 -11.62
C THR A 8 9.71 13.50 -12.29
N LEU A 9 8.55 13.14 -11.75
CA LEU A 9 7.27 13.70 -12.16
C LEU A 9 7.19 15.16 -11.69
N ALA A 10 7.35 16.10 -12.62
CA ALA A 10 7.12 17.52 -12.41
C ALA A 10 5.72 17.89 -12.89
N ALA A 11 4.82 18.27 -11.98
CA ALA A 11 3.55 18.88 -12.33
C ALA A 11 3.76 20.39 -12.60
N ALA A 12 3.37 20.88 -13.78
CA ALA A 12 3.40 22.29 -14.14
C ALA A 12 1.97 22.86 -14.22
N PHE A 13 1.74 24.04 -13.64
CA PHE A 13 0.49 24.80 -13.75
C PHE A 13 0.76 26.22 -14.25
N ALA A 14 -0.08 26.71 -15.17
CA ALA A 14 -0.06 28.07 -15.70
C ALA A 14 -0.88 29.06 -14.83
N CYS A 15 -0.40 30.30 -14.69
CA CYS A 15 -0.87 31.42 -13.86
C CYS A 15 -2.37 31.79 -14.07
N ALA A 16 -3.17 32.33 -13.13
CA ALA A 16 -3.02 33.44 -12.16
C ALA A 16 -4.26 33.48 -11.20
N PRO A 17 -4.54 34.50 -10.33
CA PRO A 17 -3.73 35.30 -9.40
C PRO A 17 -4.27 35.21 -7.95
N ASP A 18 -3.64 34.36 -7.15
CA ASP A 18 -3.17 34.53 -5.75
C ASP A 18 -2.65 33.13 -5.48
N LEU A 19 -1.55 32.81 -6.19
CA LEU A 19 -1.19 31.44 -6.51
C LEU A 19 -1.06 30.67 -5.20
N THR A 20 -1.98 29.73 -4.97
CA THR A 20 -1.87 28.71 -3.95
C THR A 20 -0.56 27.99 -4.18
N ARG A 21 0.49 28.49 -3.52
CA ARG A 21 1.85 28.02 -3.66
C ARG A 21 1.88 26.54 -3.29
N ALA A 22 2.55 25.75 -4.11
CA ALA A 22 2.83 24.37 -3.80
C ALA A 22 4.17 24.30 -3.05
N ASP A 23 4.18 23.70 -1.87
CA ASP A 23 5.42 23.26 -1.23
C ASP A 23 5.45 21.73 -1.22
N THR A 24 6.61 21.16 -1.51
CA THR A 24 6.79 19.71 -1.61
C THR A 24 7.90 19.24 -0.67
N TRP A 25 7.62 18.17 0.06
CA TRP A 25 8.62 17.36 0.73
C TRP A 25 8.83 16.07 -0.06
N SER A 26 10.08 15.61 -0.17
CA SER A 26 10.41 14.33 -0.80
C SER A 26 11.46 13.56 0.01
N GLY A 27 11.40 12.24 -0.04
CA GLY A 27 12.33 11.35 0.66
C GLY A 27 12.09 9.88 0.33
N GLN A 28 12.54 8.99 1.22
CA GLN A 28 12.33 7.55 1.12
C GLN A 28 11.88 6.98 2.47
N ALA A 29 10.89 6.09 2.45
CA ALA A 29 10.42 5.33 3.60
C ALA A 29 9.61 4.11 3.12
N LEU A 30 9.46 3.09 3.95
CA LEU A 30 8.68 1.88 3.66
C LEU A 30 9.10 1.20 2.35
N GLY A 31 10.38 1.28 2.00
CA GLY A 31 10.94 0.72 0.76
C GLY A 31 10.54 1.45 -0.54
N ALA A 32 9.89 2.61 -0.45
CA ALA A 32 9.42 3.38 -1.59
C ALA A 32 9.89 4.85 -1.55
N GLU A 33 9.79 5.52 -2.70
CA GLU A 33 9.88 6.97 -2.77
C GLU A 33 8.64 7.60 -2.15
N VAL A 34 8.87 8.69 -1.42
CA VAL A 34 7.82 9.44 -0.75
C VAL A 34 7.83 10.87 -1.27
N SER A 35 6.65 11.38 -1.62
CA SER A 35 6.44 12.80 -1.88
C SER A 35 5.13 13.29 -1.26
N VAL A 36 5.16 14.51 -0.73
CA VAL A 36 4.00 15.19 -0.16
C VAL A 36 3.97 16.60 -0.72
N THR A 37 3.01 16.88 -1.58
CA THR A 37 2.79 18.21 -2.18
C THR A 37 1.57 18.84 -1.55
N LEU A 38 1.73 20.04 -1.00
CA LEU A 38 0.69 20.81 -0.32
C LEU A 38 0.45 22.13 -1.02
N HIS A 39 -0.82 22.51 -1.17
CA HIS A 39 -1.21 23.85 -1.62
C HIS A 39 -1.81 24.64 -0.46
N GLY A 40 -1.34 25.87 -0.26
CA GLY A 40 -1.91 26.78 0.73
C GLY A 40 -0.94 27.82 1.26
N PRO A 41 -1.30 28.51 2.37
CA PRO A 41 -0.42 29.50 2.99
C PRO A 41 0.90 28.90 3.46
N ARG A 42 2.01 29.58 3.16
CA ARG A 42 3.38 29.10 3.43
C ARG A 42 3.61 28.65 4.87
N GLU A 43 3.06 29.37 5.84
CA GLU A 43 3.24 29.02 7.25
C GLU A 43 2.56 27.67 7.59
N MET A 44 1.38 27.40 7.01
CA MET A 44 0.67 26.13 7.18
C MET A 44 1.44 24.99 6.50
N THR A 45 1.83 25.18 5.24
CA THR A 45 2.53 24.14 4.47
C THR A 45 3.87 23.78 5.12
N GLN A 46 4.66 24.76 5.57
CA GLN A 46 5.93 24.51 6.23
C GLN A 46 5.77 23.75 7.56
N LYS A 47 4.79 24.13 8.39
CA LYS A 47 4.50 23.41 9.65
C LYS A 47 4.07 21.97 9.38
N ALA A 48 3.20 21.75 8.40
CA ALA A 48 2.73 20.42 8.04
C ALA A 48 3.86 19.52 7.51
N LEU A 49 4.69 20.04 6.59
CA LEU A 49 5.81 19.28 6.01
C LEU A 49 6.92 18.98 7.02
N ALA A 50 7.10 19.81 8.05
CA ALA A 50 8.08 19.56 9.11
C ALA A 50 7.76 18.31 9.96
N ASP A 51 6.48 17.92 10.06
CA ASP A 51 6.07 16.71 10.78
C ASP A 51 6.21 15.41 9.96
N VAL A 52 6.39 15.51 8.64
CA VAL A 52 6.45 14.36 7.72
C VAL A 52 7.54 13.35 8.12
N PRO A 53 8.81 13.74 8.35
CA PRO A 53 9.86 12.78 8.70
C PRO A 53 9.55 11.99 9.96
N ARG A 54 8.97 12.65 10.98
CA ARG A 54 8.63 12.00 12.25
C ARG A 54 7.52 10.97 12.07
N LEU A 55 6.52 11.27 11.23
CA LEU A 55 5.47 10.29 10.92
C LEU A 55 6.08 9.05 10.24
N LEU A 56 6.97 9.24 9.27
CA LEU A 56 7.62 8.12 8.57
C LEU A 56 8.48 7.27 9.51
N VAL A 57 9.19 7.89 10.46
CA VAL A 57 9.94 7.16 11.51
C VAL A 57 9.00 6.30 12.35
N ASN A 58 7.85 6.81 12.80
CA ASN A 58 6.89 6.04 13.58
C ASN A 58 6.36 4.81 12.80
N PHE A 59 6.18 4.95 11.48
CA PHE A 59 5.77 3.84 10.62
C PHE A 59 6.86 2.77 10.49
N GLU A 60 8.12 3.18 10.33
CA GLU A 60 9.25 2.25 10.33
C GLU A 60 9.43 1.53 11.67
N GLU A 61 9.23 2.24 12.79
CA GLU A 61 9.25 1.66 14.14
C GLU A 61 8.08 0.69 14.36
N ALA A 62 6.93 0.90 13.73
CA ALA A 62 5.79 -0.01 13.86
C ALA A 62 5.88 -1.23 12.93
N PHE A 63 6.27 -1.03 11.67
CA PHE A 63 5.95 -1.98 10.59
C PHE A 63 7.17 -2.50 9.81
N SER A 64 8.39 -2.03 10.10
CA SER A 64 9.57 -2.53 9.38
C SER A 64 9.83 -4.01 9.67
N LEU A 65 10.00 -4.85 8.65
CA LEU A 65 10.48 -6.24 8.80
C LEU A 65 12.00 -6.35 9.00
N PHE A 66 12.73 -5.25 8.81
CA PHE A 66 14.19 -5.24 8.79
C PHE A 66 14.79 -4.65 10.07
N ARG A 67 14.04 -3.81 10.78
CA ARG A 67 14.46 -3.24 12.06
C ARG A 67 14.11 -4.22 13.19
N PRO A 68 15.09 -4.84 13.88
CA PRO A 68 14.81 -5.83 14.92
C PRO A 68 13.98 -5.28 16.09
N THR A 69 14.06 -3.96 16.31
CA THR A 69 13.33 -3.25 17.36
C THR A 69 11.91 -2.86 16.97
N SER A 70 11.49 -3.02 15.71
CA SER A 70 10.15 -2.65 15.30
C SER A 70 9.09 -3.54 15.95
N ASP A 71 7.88 -3.03 16.11
CA ASP A 71 6.78 -3.78 16.69
C ASP A 71 6.45 -5.04 15.87
N LEU A 72 6.45 -4.96 14.54
CA LEU A 72 6.24 -6.11 13.65
C LEU A 72 7.36 -7.16 13.76
N SER A 73 8.63 -6.76 13.76
CA SER A 73 9.75 -7.70 13.90
C SER A 73 9.71 -8.39 15.26
N ARG A 74 9.41 -7.64 16.33
CA ARG A 74 9.24 -8.20 17.68
C ARG A 74 8.05 -9.15 17.76
N LEU A 75 6.93 -8.83 17.11
CA LEU A 75 5.77 -9.72 17.03
C LEU A 75 6.14 -11.04 16.34
N ASN A 76 6.79 -10.98 15.18
CA ASN A 76 7.19 -12.16 14.42
C ASN A 76 8.23 -13.02 15.15
N MET A 77 9.17 -12.39 15.86
CA MET A 77 10.21 -13.09 16.61
C MET A 77 9.66 -13.75 17.89
N MET A 78 8.79 -13.05 18.62
CA MET A 78 8.32 -13.49 19.94
C MET A 78 6.99 -14.24 19.89
N GLY A 79 6.31 -14.23 18.74
CA GLY A 79 4.94 -14.75 18.56
C GLY A 79 3.86 -13.96 19.31
N ARG A 80 4.22 -12.83 19.94
CA ARG A 80 3.28 -11.99 20.70
C ARG A 80 3.75 -10.56 20.83
N LEU A 81 2.80 -9.63 20.85
CA LEU A 81 3.03 -8.20 21.10
C LEU A 81 2.03 -7.68 22.14
N ARG A 82 2.54 -7.28 23.31
CA ARG A 82 1.72 -6.71 24.40
C ARG A 82 1.54 -5.21 24.19
N GLY A 83 0.33 -4.72 24.43
CA GLY A 83 0.01 -3.29 24.34
C GLY A 83 0.34 -2.69 22.96
N PRO A 84 -0.16 -3.28 21.85
CA PRO A 84 0.11 -2.75 20.51
C PRO A 84 -0.30 -1.28 20.43
N ASN A 85 0.53 -0.44 19.81
CA ASN A 85 0.26 0.99 19.67
C ASN A 85 -0.97 1.25 18.76
N ALA A 86 -1.41 2.50 18.67
CA ALA A 86 -2.62 2.85 17.91
C ALA A 86 -2.51 2.56 16.40
N LEU A 87 -1.32 2.74 15.81
CA LEU A 87 -1.08 2.42 14.40
C LEU A 87 -1.25 0.92 14.16
N MET A 88 -0.59 0.08 14.98
CA MET A 88 -0.67 -1.36 14.87
C MET A 88 -2.10 -1.87 15.04
N ARG A 89 -2.83 -1.39 16.06
CA ARG A 89 -4.24 -1.80 16.27
C ARG A 89 -5.13 -1.45 15.07
N THR A 90 -4.97 -0.24 14.55
CA THR A 90 -5.76 0.22 13.39
C THR A 90 -5.43 -0.62 12.16
N LEU A 91 -4.15 -0.87 11.90
CA LEU A 91 -3.73 -1.64 10.74
C LEU A 91 -4.19 -3.10 10.82
N MET A 92 -4.15 -3.74 12.00
CA MET A 92 -4.69 -5.09 12.19
C MET A 92 -6.18 -5.16 11.84
N THR A 93 -6.98 -4.19 12.28
CA THR A 93 -8.41 -4.12 11.92
C THR A 93 -8.61 -3.93 10.42
N ARG A 94 -7.79 -3.11 9.76
CA ARG A 94 -7.87 -2.92 8.29
C ARG A 94 -7.43 -4.14 7.50
N ALA A 95 -6.41 -4.84 7.99
CA ALA A 95 -5.95 -6.07 7.40
C ALA A 95 -7.01 -7.18 7.51
N ASP A 96 -7.70 -7.28 8.65
CA ASP A 96 -8.83 -8.19 8.84
C ASP A 96 -10.00 -7.89 7.88
N GLU A 97 -10.33 -6.61 7.72
CA GLU A 97 -11.34 -6.14 6.77
C GLU A 97 -10.98 -6.53 5.32
N ALA A 98 -9.73 -6.28 4.91
CA ALA A 98 -9.24 -6.62 3.58
C ALA A 98 -9.19 -8.14 3.34
N HIS A 99 -8.76 -8.92 4.33
CA HIS A 99 -8.76 -10.39 4.25
C HIS A 99 -10.17 -10.92 4.03
N ARG A 100 -11.16 -10.43 4.80
CA ARG A 100 -12.56 -10.83 4.64
C ARG A 100 -13.15 -10.42 3.28
N LEU A 101 -12.91 -9.18 2.85
CA LEU A 101 -13.44 -8.66 1.57
C LEU A 101 -12.85 -9.38 0.36
N SER A 102 -11.58 -9.80 0.45
CA SER A 102 -10.89 -10.52 -0.61
C SER A 102 -11.15 -12.03 -0.61
N GLY A 103 -11.89 -12.56 0.36
CA GLY A 103 -12.10 -14.00 0.51
C GLY A 103 -10.81 -14.76 0.85
N GLY A 104 -9.87 -14.10 1.53
CA GLY A 104 -8.58 -14.67 1.92
C GLY A 104 -7.43 -14.44 0.96
N LEU A 105 -7.67 -13.85 -0.23
CA LEU A 105 -6.62 -13.59 -1.22
C LEU A 105 -5.62 -12.49 -0.77
N PHE A 106 -6.03 -11.59 0.12
CA PHE A 106 -5.12 -10.76 0.90
C PHE A 106 -4.89 -11.44 2.26
N ASP A 107 -3.73 -12.03 2.48
CA ASP A 107 -3.38 -12.68 3.75
C ASP A 107 -2.04 -12.16 4.31
N PRO A 108 -2.07 -11.34 5.38
CA PRO A 108 -0.85 -10.88 6.05
C PRO A 108 0.04 -12.00 6.60
N THR A 109 -0.48 -13.20 6.81
CA THR A 109 0.30 -14.36 7.30
C THR A 109 1.23 -14.96 6.26
N ILE A 110 1.26 -14.44 5.02
CA ILE A 110 2.08 -14.93 3.91
C ILE A 110 3.60 -14.87 4.16
N GLN A 111 4.05 -14.15 5.19
CA GLN A 111 5.47 -13.87 5.45
C GLN A 111 6.37 -15.13 5.52
N PRO A 112 6.02 -16.23 6.23
CA PRO A 112 6.85 -17.43 6.24
C PRO A 112 7.03 -18.04 4.86
N LEU A 113 5.97 -18.03 4.03
CA LEU A 113 6.03 -18.54 2.65
C LEU A 113 6.94 -17.67 1.80
N TRP A 114 6.80 -16.35 1.92
CA TRP A 114 7.66 -15.40 1.23
C TRP A 114 9.13 -15.61 1.60
N GLU A 115 9.45 -15.74 2.88
CA GLU A 115 10.83 -15.98 3.33
C GLU A 115 11.40 -17.32 2.89
N ALA A 116 10.59 -18.39 2.90
CA ALA A 116 11.02 -19.70 2.45
C ALA A 116 11.42 -19.64 0.96
N LEU A 117 10.60 -19.00 0.12
CA LEU A 117 10.88 -18.80 -1.30
C LEU A 117 12.11 -17.91 -1.51
N ALA A 118 12.21 -16.79 -0.79
CA ALA A 118 13.35 -15.87 -0.86
C ALA A 118 14.70 -16.56 -0.57
N LYS A 119 14.67 -17.54 0.34
CA LYS A 119 15.86 -18.28 0.82
C LYS A 119 16.04 -19.63 0.11
N GLY A 120 15.20 -19.98 -0.87
CA GLY A 120 15.24 -21.27 -1.56
C GLY A 120 15.02 -22.50 -0.66
N ARG A 121 14.21 -22.35 0.39
CA ARG A 121 13.91 -23.40 1.38
C ARG A 121 12.62 -24.16 1.04
N ASP A 122 12.42 -25.30 1.68
CA ASP A 122 11.15 -26.03 1.60
C ASP A 122 9.97 -25.14 2.04
N THR A 123 8.94 -25.11 1.20
CA THR A 123 7.75 -24.29 1.42
C THR A 123 6.65 -25.03 2.17
N ALA A 124 6.72 -26.36 2.30
CA ALA A 124 5.65 -27.13 2.96
C ALA A 124 5.40 -26.70 4.41
N PRO A 125 6.43 -26.51 5.28
CA PRO A 125 6.21 -25.99 6.63
C PRO A 125 5.66 -24.56 6.64
N ALA A 126 6.14 -23.73 5.70
CA ALA A 126 5.72 -22.33 5.60
C ALA A 126 4.25 -22.19 5.16
N ARG A 127 3.78 -23.07 4.26
CA ARG A 127 2.35 -23.15 3.87
C ARG A 127 1.47 -23.60 5.03
N ALA A 128 1.93 -24.58 5.82
CA ALA A 128 1.21 -25.04 7.00
C ALA A 128 1.12 -23.97 8.12
N ALA A 129 1.99 -22.96 8.09
CA ALA A 129 1.93 -21.83 9.01
C ALA A 129 0.90 -20.76 8.63
N LEU A 130 0.39 -20.73 7.39
CA LEU A 130 -0.57 -19.72 6.95
C LEU A 130 -1.93 -19.85 7.67
N GLY A 131 -2.72 -18.77 7.61
CA GLY A 131 -4.10 -18.71 8.08
C GLY A 131 -4.35 -17.52 9.00
N TRP A 132 -4.96 -16.46 8.47
CA TRP A 132 -5.31 -15.26 9.24
C TRP A 132 -6.25 -15.55 10.41
N ASP A 133 -7.15 -16.52 10.26
CA ASP A 133 -8.09 -17.00 11.29
C ASP A 133 -7.40 -17.52 12.57
N ARG A 134 -6.13 -17.88 12.47
CA ARG A 134 -5.31 -18.36 13.59
C ARG A 134 -4.65 -17.21 14.37
N VAL A 135 -4.60 -16.01 13.80
CA VAL A 135 -4.04 -14.82 14.43
C VAL A 135 -5.05 -14.27 15.43
N ARG A 136 -4.66 -14.13 16.70
CA ARG A 136 -5.52 -13.55 17.72
C ARG A 136 -5.06 -12.14 18.00
N PHE A 137 -5.96 -11.17 17.88
CA PHE A 137 -5.63 -9.77 18.19
C PHE A 137 -6.74 -9.06 18.94
N SER A 138 -6.32 -8.13 19.81
CA SER A 138 -7.18 -7.26 20.60
C SER A 138 -6.44 -5.96 20.89
N ASN A 139 -7.10 -5.04 21.60
CA ASN A 139 -6.45 -3.81 22.05
C ASN A 139 -5.29 -4.05 23.05
N ARG A 140 -5.23 -5.22 23.68
CA ARG A 140 -4.23 -5.55 24.72
C ARG A 140 -3.07 -6.39 24.21
N MET A 141 -3.30 -7.21 23.19
CA MET A 141 -2.37 -8.24 22.74
C MET A 141 -2.63 -8.64 21.30
N ILE A 142 -1.54 -8.92 20.57
CA ILE A 142 -1.54 -9.71 19.32
C ILE A 142 -0.75 -10.99 19.59
N GLU A 143 -1.27 -12.14 19.18
CA GLU A 143 -0.66 -13.47 19.36
C GLU A 143 -0.68 -14.24 18.03
N LEU A 144 0.47 -14.82 17.69
CA LEU A 144 0.68 -15.68 16.54
C LEU A 144 0.78 -17.14 16.98
N GLN A 145 0.25 -18.06 16.19
CA GLN A 145 0.47 -19.49 16.39
C GLN A 145 1.88 -19.91 15.99
N SER A 146 2.25 -21.14 16.34
CA SER A 146 3.55 -21.70 15.96
C SER A 146 3.78 -21.63 14.44
N GLY A 147 4.95 -21.10 14.04
CA GLY A 147 5.37 -20.92 12.66
C GLY A 147 4.82 -19.69 11.95
N GLN A 148 3.83 -18.99 12.51
CA GLN A 148 3.27 -17.78 11.91
C GLN A 148 4.23 -16.59 12.00
N ALA A 149 4.22 -15.79 10.93
CA ALA A 149 4.77 -14.45 10.90
C ALA A 149 3.84 -13.58 10.05
N LEU A 150 3.80 -12.28 10.33
CA LEU A 150 3.01 -11.32 9.59
C LEU A 150 3.88 -10.45 8.70
N THR A 151 3.30 -9.98 7.61
CA THR A 151 3.80 -8.88 6.79
C THR A 151 2.66 -7.92 6.48
N PHE A 152 2.98 -6.64 6.39
CA PHE A 152 2.03 -5.61 5.99
C PHE A 152 2.46 -4.92 4.69
N ASN A 153 3.33 -5.53 3.90
CA ASN A 153 3.89 -4.88 2.70
C ASN A 153 2.83 -4.53 1.64
N GLY A 154 1.67 -5.19 1.61
CA GLY A 154 0.55 -4.84 0.71
C GLY A 154 -0.57 -4.03 1.38
N ILE A 155 -0.29 -3.33 2.48
CA ILE A 155 -1.30 -2.45 3.14
C ILE A 155 -0.67 -1.29 3.91
N ALA A 156 0.58 -1.43 4.35
CA ALA A 156 1.26 -0.44 5.20
C ALA A 156 1.54 0.88 4.46
N GLN A 157 1.81 0.82 3.15
CA GLN A 157 2.04 2.00 2.32
C GLN A 157 0.75 2.80 2.15
N GLY A 158 -0.35 2.13 1.78
CA GLY A 158 -1.68 2.72 1.75
C GLY A 158 -2.10 3.28 3.11
N PHE A 159 -1.81 2.58 4.20
CA PHE A 159 -2.08 3.07 5.56
C PHE A 159 -1.28 4.31 5.93
N ALA A 160 0.01 4.34 5.59
CA ALA A 160 0.84 5.52 5.78
C ALA A 160 0.31 6.72 5.00
N THR A 161 -0.09 6.51 3.75
CA THR A 161 -0.69 7.55 2.89
C THR A 161 -1.96 8.12 3.52
N ASP A 162 -2.85 7.29 4.05
CA ASP A 162 -4.07 7.77 4.71
C ASP A 162 -3.78 8.51 6.03
N VAL A 163 -2.86 8.01 6.86
CA VAL A 163 -2.47 8.71 8.10
C VAL A 163 -1.80 10.04 7.80
N MET A 164 -1.02 10.11 6.72
CA MET A 164 -0.44 11.37 6.24
C MET A 164 -1.54 12.36 5.86
N ARG A 165 -2.56 11.95 5.10
CA ARG A 165 -3.70 12.84 4.79
C ARG A 165 -4.37 13.38 6.05
N LEU A 166 -4.55 12.55 7.08
CA LEU A 166 -5.12 12.98 8.36
C LEU A 166 -4.21 14.00 9.07
N LEU A 167 -2.89 13.79 9.07
CA LEU A 167 -1.92 14.74 9.59
C LEU A 167 -2.02 16.10 8.87
N LEU A 168 -2.06 16.08 7.53
CA LEU A 168 -2.14 17.29 6.72
C LEU A 168 -3.46 18.05 6.95
N ARG A 169 -4.59 17.33 7.02
CA ARG A 169 -5.90 17.92 7.37
C ARG A 169 -5.89 18.56 8.75
N LYS A 170 -5.21 17.96 9.74
CA LYS A 170 -5.08 18.53 11.08
C LYS A 170 -4.32 19.86 11.08
N HIS A 171 -3.41 20.06 10.13
CA HIS A 171 -2.74 21.34 9.90
C HIS A 171 -3.56 22.34 9.08
N GLY A 172 -4.77 21.97 8.63
CA GLY A 172 -5.65 22.83 7.84
C GLY A 172 -5.43 22.73 6.32
N ALA A 173 -4.70 21.73 5.84
CA ALA A 173 -4.54 21.52 4.40
C ALA A 173 -5.86 21.01 3.78
N GLU A 174 -6.31 21.68 2.71
CA GLU A 174 -7.47 21.27 1.93
C GLU A 174 -7.08 20.59 0.62
N THR A 175 -5.99 21.05 0.00
CA THR A 175 -5.50 20.54 -1.29
C THR A 175 -4.08 19.98 -1.16
N ALA A 176 -3.93 18.68 -1.41
CA ALA A 176 -2.68 17.95 -1.27
C ALA A 176 -2.61 16.72 -2.17
N LEU A 177 -1.41 16.34 -2.60
CA LEU A 177 -1.12 15.04 -3.18
C LEU A 177 -0.06 14.34 -2.32
N VAL A 178 -0.40 13.16 -1.83
CA VAL A 178 0.47 12.31 -1.02
C VAL A 178 0.85 11.08 -1.82
N ASN A 179 2.13 10.73 -1.83
CA ASN A 179 2.65 9.47 -2.35
C ASN A 179 3.57 8.85 -1.30
N ILE A 180 3.21 7.70 -0.74
CA ILE A 180 4.07 6.90 0.15
C ILE A 180 4.12 5.47 -0.38
N GLY A 181 4.52 5.30 -1.63
CA GLY A 181 4.32 4.06 -2.40
C GLY A 181 2.94 4.03 -3.05
N GLU A 182 1.91 4.45 -2.32
CA GLU A 182 0.55 4.62 -2.83
C GLU A 182 0.09 6.07 -2.80
N GLN A 183 -0.77 6.44 -3.75
CA GLN A 183 -1.11 7.84 -4.00
C GLN A 183 -2.49 8.23 -3.48
N ALA A 184 -2.61 9.42 -2.90
CA ALA A 184 -3.89 9.96 -2.50
C ALA A 184 -3.99 11.47 -2.60
N ALA A 185 -5.10 11.93 -3.17
CA ALA A 185 -5.49 13.32 -3.28
C ALA A 185 -6.36 13.77 -2.10
N MET A 186 -6.12 15.00 -1.67
CA MET A 186 -7.04 15.85 -0.92
C MET A 186 -7.38 17.03 -1.83
N GLY A 187 -8.66 17.32 -2.03
CA GLY A 187 -9.09 18.26 -3.07
C GLY A 187 -8.73 17.74 -4.47
N GLY A 188 -8.26 18.63 -5.34
CA GLY A 188 -7.85 18.31 -6.71
C GLY A 188 -8.50 19.20 -7.78
N PRO A 189 -8.32 18.87 -9.08
CA PRO A 189 -7.85 17.58 -9.57
C PRO A 189 -6.32 17.46 -9.57
N PHE A 190 -5.82 16.23 -9.39
CA PHE A 190 -4.42 15.86 -9.65
C PHE A 190 -4.38 14.82 -10.76
N THR A 191 -3.47 14.99 -11.72
CA THR A 191 -3.29 14.04 -12.83
C THR A 191 -2.12 13.12 -12.55
N LEU A 192 -2.38 11.81 -12.55
CA LEU A 192 -1.38 10.76 -12.36
C LEU A 192 -1.16 9.96 -13.65
N GLY A 193 0.04 9.45 -13.85
CA GLY A 193 0.31 8.43 -14.87
C GLY A 193 -0.11 7.05 -14.36
N LEU A 194 -0.67 6.24 -15.26
CA LEU A 194 -0.83 4.81 -15.09
C LEU A 194 0.29 4.11 -15.84
N GLU A 195 1.01 3.24 -15.17
CA GLU A 195 2.15 2.53 -15.70
C GLU A 195 2.01 1.03 -15.45
N ASP A 196 2.51 0.23 -16.38
CA ASP A 196 2.72 -1.20 -16.22
C ASP A 196 4.22 -1.52 -16.42
N PRO A 197 4.84 -2.38 -15.58
CA PRO A 197 6.26 -2.69 -15.68
C PRO A 197 6.70 -3.29 -17.03
N THR A 198 5.81 -4.00 -17.71
CA THR A 198 6.03 -4.66 -18.99
C THR A 198 5.68 -3.73 -20.16
N HIS A 199 4.52 -3.08 -20.08
CA HIS A 199 3.90 -2.35 -21.19
C HIS A 199 4.18 -0.84 -21.17
N GLY A 200 4.75 -0.30 -20.10
CA GLY A 200 5.11 1.11 -19.98
C GLY A 200 3.92 2.01 -19.62
N HIS A 201 3.91 3.24 -20.14
CA HIS A 201 2.86 4.20 -19.84
C HIS A 201 1.55 3.86 -20.58
N LEU A 202 0.49 3.69 -19.80
CA LEU A 202 -0.82 3.22 -20.27
C LEU A 202 -1.85 4.34 -20.41
N GLY A 203 -1.63 5.48 -19.75
CA GLY A 203 -2.54 6.62 -19.78
C GLY A 203 -2.45 7.45 -18.51
N THR A 204 -3.38 8.39 -18.36
CA THR A 204 -3.45 9.23 -17.17
C THR A 204 -4.77 9.08 -16.42
N ARG A 205 -4.76 9.48 -15.15
CA ARG A 205 -5.90 9.43 -14.25
C ARG A 205 -6.02 10.70 -13.44
N GLU A 206 -7.19 11.33 -13.49
CA GLU A 206 -7.50 12.45 -12.61
C GLU A 206 -8.07 11.94 -11.28
N LEU A 207 -7.46 12.36 -10.18
CA LEU A 207 -7.95 12.10 -8.83
C LEU A 207 -8.46 13.37 -8.18
N ARG A 208 -9.62 13.24 -7.53
CA ARG A 208 -10.19 14.24 -6.62
C ARG A 208 -10.65 13.53 -5.35
N ASP A 209 -10.16 13.97 -4.21
CA ASP A 209 -10.54 13.46 -2.87
C ASP A 209 -10.49 11.94 -2.70
N ARG A 210 -9.57 11.28 -3.40
CA ARG A 210 -9.48 9.81 -3.49
C ARG A 210 -8.05 9.32 -3.49
N ALA A 211 -7.90 8.04 -3.20
CA ALA A 211 -6.66 7.32 -3.34
C ALA A 211 -6.68 6.40 -4.56
N ILE A 212 -5.48 6.10 -5.06
CA ILE A 212 -5.24 5.02 -6.00
C ILE A 212 -4.06 4.20 -5.49
N ALA A 213 -4.17 2.88 -5.58
CA ALA A 213 -3.06 1.98 -5.35
C ALA A 213 -2.90 0.98 -6.49
N THR A 214 -1.67 0.59 -6.80
CA THR A 214 -1.36 -0.24 -7.97
C THR A 214 -0.49 -1.43 -7.62
N SER A 215 -1.02 -2.63 -7.88
CA SER A 215 -0.30 -3.90 -7.72
C SER A 215 0.10 -4.48 -9.07
N SER A 216 1.40 -4.65 -9.28
CA SER A 216 1.98 -5.29 -10.47
C SER A 216 2.89 -6.45 -10.03
N PRO A 217 2.47 -7.72 -10.17
CA PRO A 217 3.23 -8.88 -9.69
C PRO A 217 4.68 -8.91 -10.18
N ASP A 218 4.92 -8.47 -11.41
CA ASP A 218 6.23 -8.47 -12.09
C ASP A 218 7.09 -7.22 -11.82
N ALA A 219 6.60 -6.22 -11.07
CA ALA A 219 7.39 -5.06 -10.68
C ALA A 219 8.61 -5.43 -9.83
N THR A 220 8.49 -6.51 -9.04
CA THR A 220 9.58 -7.12 -8.28
C THR A 220 9.52 -8.63 -8.42
N ARG A 221 10.68 -9.26 -8.60
CA ARG A 221 10.83 -10.72 -8.70
C ARG A 221 11.40 -11.30 -7.40
N LEU A 222 10.86 -12.43 -6.98
CA LEU A 222 11.36 -13.27 -5.89
C LEU A 222 11.97 -14.54 -6.50
N GLY A 223 13.25 -14.48 -6.85
CA GLY A 223 13.87 -15.49 -7.73
C GLY A 223 13.17 -15.47 -9.10
N ASP A 224 12.66 -16.62 -9.54
CA ASP A 224 11.95 -16.76 -10.81
C ASP A 224 10.43 -16.49 -10.69
N ARG A 225 9.93 -16.07 -9.52
CA ARG A 225 8.50 -15.84 -9.26
C ARG A 225 8.19 -14.35 -9.10
N ALA A 226 6.93 -13.97 -9.30
CA ALA A 226 6.42 -12.69 -8.84
C ALA A 226 6.53 -12.57 -7.31
N HIS A 227 6.71 -11.34 -6.80
CA HIS A 227 6.80 -11.10 -5.36
C HIS A 227 5.44 -11.13 -4.64
N ILE A 228 4.34 -10.90 -5.37
CA ILE A 228 2.97 -11.06 -4.88
C ILE A 228 2.60 -12.54 -5.01
N LEU A 229 2.34 -13.18 -3.87
CA LEU A 229 2.11 -14.62 -3.78
C LEU A 229 0.65 -14.91 -3.44
N GLY A 230 0.03 -15.83 -4.18
CA GLY A 230 -1.27 -16.38 -3.82
C GLY A 230 -1.17 -17.24 -2.55
N PRO A 231 -1.90 -16.92 -1.46
CA PRO A 231 -1.83 -17.68 -0.20
C PRO A 231 -2.14 -19.17 -0.38
N HIS A 232 -3.00 -19.54 -1.32
CA HIS A 232 -3.37 -20.92 -1.63
C HIS A 232 -2.74 -21.44 -2.92
N GLY A 233 -1.78 -20.70 -3.50
CA GLY A 233 -1.07 -21.09 -4.71
C GLY A 233 -1.66 -20.51 -6.00
N GLU A 234 -2.51 -19.49 -5.89
CA GLU A 234 -3.04 -18.74 -7.01
C GLU A 234 -1.93 -18.10 -7.84
N THR A 235 -2.14 -18.09 -9.15
CA THR A 235 -1.29 -17.38 -10.11
C THR A 235 -1.97 -16.07 -10.50
N PRO A 236 -1.23 -14.95 -10.61
CA PRO A 236 -1.83 -13.69 -11.05
C PRO A 236 -2.49 -13.83 -12.41
N LEU A 237 -3.70 -13.27 -12.55
CA LEU A 237 -4.48 -13.21 -13.78
C LEU A 237 -4.22 -11.93 -14.58
N TRP A 238 -3.68 -10.91 -13.91
CA TRP A 238 -3.47 -9.56 -14.44
C TRP A 238 -2.01 -9.16 -14.33
N SER A 239 -1.52 -8.42 -15.33
CA SER A 239 -0.17 -7.82 -15.31
C SER A 239 -0.10 -6.69 -14.27
N THR A 240 -1.14 -5.88 -14.21
CA THR A 240 -1.28 -4.76 -13.27
C THR A 240 -2.74 -4.56 -12.90
N VAL A 241 -3.01 -4.27 -11.62
CA VAL A 241 -4.32 -3.84 -11.12
C VAL A 241 -4.18 -2.53 -10.37
N SER A 242 -4.93 -1.51 -10.78
CA SER A 242 -5.03 -0.24 -10.07
C SER A 242 -6.43 -0.03 -9.50
N ILE A 243 -6.53 0.21 -8.20
CA ILE A 243 -7.81 0.42 -7.50
C ILE A 243 -7.92 1.87 -7.05
N GLU A 244 -8.98 2.55 -7.47
CA GLU A 244 -9.37 3.85 -6.93
C GLU A 244 -10.39 3.68 -5.79
N ALA A 245 -10.09 4.23 -4.62
CA ALA A 245 -10.94 4.12 -3.43
C ALA A 245 -10.90 5.39 -2.56
N PRO A 246 -11.84 5.56 -1.61
CA PRO A 246 -11.76 6.66 -0.64
C PRO A 246 -10.50 6.62 0.26
N SER A 247 -9.95 5.41 0.48
CA SER A 247 -8.82 5.11 1.36
C SER A 247 -7.71 4.42 0.57
N ALA A 248 -6.48 4.92 0.72
CA ALA A 248 -5.30 4.29 0.15
C ALA A 248 -5.03 2.94 0.81
N THR A 249 -5.32 2.80 2.10
CA THR A 249 -5.21 1.54 2.86
C THR A 249 -5.97 0.39 2.18
N MET A 250 -7.25 0.63 1.84
CA MET A 250 -8.08 -0.40 1.21
C MET A 250 -7.73 -0.58 -0.26
N ALA A 251 -7.36 0.48 -0.98
CA ALA A 251 -6.89 0.36 -2.35
C ALA A 251 -5.66 -0.55 -2.44
N ASP A 252 -4.67 -0.36 -1.55
CA ASP A 252 -3.41 -1.11 -1.49
C ASP A 252 -3.68 -2.62 -1.27
N ALA A 253 -4.34 -2.94 -0.16
CA ALA A 253 -4.64 -4.33 0.21
C ALA A 253 -5.51 -5.06 -0.83
N LEU A 254 -6.53 -4.38 -1.34
CA LEU A 254 -7.42 -5.00 -2.31
C LEU A 254 -6.80 -5.08 -3.71
N SER A 255 -5.88 -4.17 -4.08
CA SER A 255 -5.15 -4.30 -5.34
C SER A 255 -4.24 -5.53 -5.31
N THR A 256 -3.62 -5.80 -4.16
CA THR A 256 -2.79 -7.00 -3.94
C THR A 256 -3.59 -8.28 -4.12
N ALA A 257 -4.81 -8.35 -3.58
CA ALA A 257 -5.70 -9.51 -3.77
C ALA A 257 -6.26 -9.60 -5.20
N ALA A 258 -6.62 -8.45 -5.77
CA ALA A 258 -7.32 -8.35 -7.05
C ALA A 258 -6.50 -8.92 -8.23
N VAL A 259 -5.16 -8.98 -8.12
CA VAL A 259 -4.32 -9.63 -9.14
C VAL A 259 -4.70 -11.10 -9.36
N PHE A 260 -5.33 -11.76 -8.39
CA PHE A 260 -5.75 -13.17 -8.46
C PHE A 260 -7.24 -13.36 -8.78
N MET A 261 -8.01 -12.27 -8.87
CA MET A 261 -9.47 -12.33 -8.99
C MET A 261 -9.94 -12.27 -10.44
N ASP A 262 -10.90 -13.12 -10.79
CA ASP A 262 -11.60 -13.03 -12.07
C ASP A 262 -12.55 -11.82 -12.12
N ARG A 263 -13.02 -11.48 -13.31
CA ARG A 263 -13.91 -10.33 -13.53
C ARG A 263 -15.16 -10.35 -12.63
N PRO A 264 -15.92 -11.45 -12.55
CA PRO A 264 -17.07 -11.53 -11.65
C PRO A 264 -16.73 -11.31 -10.17
N ALA A 265 -15.57 -11.80 -9.69
CA ALA A 265 -15.12 -11.54 -8.33
C ALA A 265 -14.76 -10.07 -8.12
N LEU A 266 -14.13 -9.42 -9.09
CA LEU A 266 -13.81 -7.99 -9.05
C LEU A 266 -15.06 -7.11 -9.05
N ASP A 267 -16.09 -7.47 -9.82
CA ASP A 267 -17.39 -6.77 -9.80
C ASP A 267 -18.02 -6.80 -8.39
N ARG A 268 -18.01 -7.97 -7.74
CA ARG A 268 -18.49 -8.13 -6.37
C ARG A 268 -17.63 -7.37 -5.37
N LEU A 269 -16.31 -7.44 -5.51
CA LEU A 269 -15.38 -6.73 -4.63
C LEU A 269 -15.60 -5.22 -4.70
N LYS A 270 -15.73 -4.67 -5.92
CA LYS A 270 -15.98 -3.25 -6.14
C LYS A 270 -17.19 -2.75 -5.37
N VAL A 271 -18.30 -3.48 -5.44
CA VAL A 271 -19.53 -3.14 -4.71
C VAL A 271 -19.35 -3.32 -3.20
N ALA A 272 -18.86 -4.48 -2.76
CA ALA A 272 -18.75 -4.82 -1.34
C ALA A 272 -17.79 -3.91 -0.57
N ALA A 273 -16.71 -3.44 -1.21
CA ALA A 273 -15.72 -2.57 -0.61
C ALA A 273 -15.93 -1.08 -0.94
N GLY A 274 -16.98 -0.73 -1.69
CA GLY A 274 -17.27 0.66 -2.08
C GLY A 274 -16.17 1.30 -2.93
N LEU A 275 -15.53 0.52 -3.80
CA LEU A 275 -14.45 0.99 -4.66
C LEU A 275 -15.02 1.83 -5.81
N HIS A 276 -14.29 2.87 -6.19
CA HIS A 276 -14.74 3.74 -7.27
C HIS A 276 -14.50 3.08 -8.64
N ARG A 277 -13.30 2.52 -8.81
CA ARG A 277 -12.86 1.93 -10.08
C ARG A 277 -11.80 0.87 -9.83
N ILE A 278 -11.84 -0.18 -10.62
CA ILE A 278 -10.73 -1.12 -10.76
C ILE A 278 -10.28 -1.09 -12.22
N THR A 279 -9.03 -0.70 -12.45
CA THR A 279 -8.40 -0.72 -13.78
C THR A 279 -7.49 -1.93 -13.87
N LEU A 280 -7.63 -2.71 -14.93
CA LEU A 280 -6.92 -3.97 -15.13
C LEU A 280 -6.08 -3.87 -16.40
N VAL A 281 -4.87 -4.42 -16.34
CA VAL A 281 -3.99 -4.64 -17.48
C VAL A 281 -3.82 -6.15 -17.62
N ASP A 282 -4.25 -6.72 -18.74
CA ASP A 282 -4.00 -8.14 -19.01
C ASP A 282 -2.55 -8.39 -19.47
N PRO A 283 -2.09 -9.66 -19.58
CA PRO A 283 -0.73 -9.96 -20.01
C PRO A 283 -0.35 -9.41 -21.39
N ASP A 284 -1.32 -9.20 -22.27
CA ASP A 284 -1.14 -8.64 -23.62
C ASP A 284 -1.13 -7.10 -23.65
N GLY A 285 -1.37 -6.46 -22.49
CA GLY A 285 -1.34 -5.00 -22.34
C GLY A 285 -2.69 -4.32 -22.57
N ASN A 286 -3.78 -5.09 -22.72
CA ASN A 286 -5.10 -4.50 -22.92
C ASN A 286 -5.66 -3.96 -21.61
N LEU A 287 -6.20 -2.75 -21.68
CA LEU A 287 -6.85 -2.07 -20.56
C LEU A 287 -8.31 -2.49 -20.44
N GLN A 288 -8.71 -2.84 -19.22
CA GLN A 288 -10.10 -3.06 -18.87
C GLN A 288 -10.46 -2.26 -17.62
N THR A 289 -11.74 -1.96 -17.45
CA THR A 289 -12.26 -1.33 -16.23
C THR A 289 -13.46 -2.11 -15.72
N VAL A 290 -13.51 -2.24 -14.39
CA VAL A 290 -14.64 -2.69 -13.60
C VAL A 290 -15.19 -1.54 -12.78
#